data_AF-A0A7S1XIW4-F1
#
_entry.id   AF-A0A7S1XIW4-F1
#
_cell.length_a   1.000
_cell.length_b   1.000
_cell.length_c   1.000
_cell.angle_alpha   90.00
_cell.angle_beta   90.00
_cell.angle_gamma   90.00
#
_symmetry.space_group_name_H-M   'P 1'
#
loop_
_entity.id
_entity.type
_entity.pdbx_description
1 polymer ?
#
loop_
_entity_poly.entity_id
_entity_poly.type
_entity_poly.pdbx_seq_one_letter_code
_entity_poly.pdbx_strand_id
1 'polypeptide(L)'
;MRLLFLHGYRQNAAVFRARTGAVRKALDKGGVRRRENELAEEVECVYLDAPLLVQTSGVQTVNEGDAPAADARRVEERAWWFAHGEDGGSEFEYRHWDETLAYISKFCSENAPLHGVFGFSQGATVAALLLALGAQAREKATHGYVASRDDA
;
A
#
# COMPACT_ATOMS: atom_id res chain seq x y z
N MET A 1 -3.83 -6.09 16.93
CA MET A 1 -3.04 -5.14 16.11
C MET A 1 -3.60 -5.09 14.69
N ARG A 2 -3.52 -3.95 13.98
CA ARG A 2 -4.00 -3.79 12.60
C ARG A 2 -2.88 -3.29 11.69
N LEU A 3 -2.61 -3.99 10.60
CA LEU A 3 -1.55 -3.70 9.66
C LEU A 3 -2.13 -3.36 8.28
N LEU A 4 -1.73 -2.22 7.71
CA LEU A 4 -2.10 -1.82 6.35
C LEU A 4 -1.20 -2.51 5.32
N PHE A 5 -1.80 -3.19 4.35
CA PHE A 5 -1.11 -3.93 3.29
C PHE A 5 -1.29 -3.22 1.94
N LEU A 6 -0.17 -2.81 1.33
CA LEU A 6 -0.11 -2.05 0.09
C LEU A 6 0.51 -2.90 -1.04
N HIS A 7 -0.26 -3.16 -2.08
CA HIS A 7 0.15 -4.03 -3.19
C HIS A 7 1.14 -3.36 -4.15
N GLY A 8 1.76 -4.14 -5.05
CA GLY A 8 2.66 -3.62 -6.09
C GLY A 8 1.92 -3.11 -7.33
N TYR A 9 2.66 -2.53 -8.28
CA TYR A 9 2.13 -2.06 -9.57
C TYR A 9 1.41 -3.20 -10.33
N ARG A 10 0.28 -2.88 -10.97
CA ARG A 10 -0.57 -3.83 -11.73
C ARG A 10 -1.07 -5.01 -10.89
N GLN A 11 -1.32 -4.76 -9.61
CA GLN A 11 -2.02 -5.68 -8.72
C GLN A 11 -3.25 -5.00 -8.14
N ASN A 12 -3.97 -5.72 -7.29
CA ASN A 12 -5.02 -5.20 -6.44
C ASN A 12 -4.98 -5.92 -5.08
N ALA A 13 -5.81 -5.47 -4.14
CA ALA A 13 -5.92 -5.99 -2.78
C ALA A 13 -6.18 -7.51 -2.77
N ALA A 14 -7.08 -8.00 -3.63
CA ALA A 14 -7.43 -9.41 -3.70
C ALA A 14 -6.23 -10.29 -4.14
N VAL A 15 -5.54 -9.89 -5.21
CA VAL A 15 -4.33 -10.58 -5.70
C VAL A 15 -3.23 -10.54 -4.64
N PHE A 16 -3.01 -9.38 -4.02
CA PHE A 16 -1.96 -9.24 -3.01
C PHE A 16 -2.28 -10.06 -1.76
N ARG A 17 -3.54 -10.12 -1.34
CA ARG A 17 -4.00 -11.02 -0.28
C ARG A 17 -3.73 -12.48 -0.63
N ALA A 18 -4.05 -12.94 -1.84
CA ALA A 18 -3.74 -14.31 -2.24
C ALA A 18 -2.22 -14.60 -2.14
N ARG A 19 -1.38 -13.70 -2.68
CA ARG A 19 0.09 -13.87 -2.71
C ARG A 19 0.76 -13.79 -1.34
N THR A 20 0.17 -13.05 -0.40
CA THR A 20 0.70 -12.91 0.97
C THR A 20 0.08 -13.91 1.95
N GLY A 21 -0.53 -15.00 1.46
CA GLY A 21 -1.16 -16.02 2.31
C GLY A 21 -0.23 -16.66 3.33
N ALA A 22 1.02 -16.92 2.97
CA ALA A 22 2.02 -17.45 3.90
C ALA A 22 2.37 -16.44 5.01
N VAL A 23 2.50 -15.15 4.66
CA VAL A 23 2.75 -14.06 5.61
C VAL A 23 1.60 -13.94 6.60
N ARG A 24 0.35 -13.92 6.12
CA ARG A 24 -0.82 -13.91 7.02
C ARG A 24 -0.84 -15.10 7.96
N LYS A 25 -0.65 -16.32 7.43
CA LYS A 25 -0.59 -17.53 8.26
C LYS A 25 0.52 -17.46 9.31
N ALA A 26 1.66 -16.85 8.99
CA ALA A 26 2.75 -16.65 9.93
C ALA A 26 2.39 -15.61 11.01
N LEU A 27 1.70 -14.53 10.65
CA LEU A 27 1.19 -13.54 11.60
C LEU A 27 0.11 -14.14 12.52
N ASP A 28 -0.81 -14.94 11.98
CA ASP A 28 -1.87 -15.61 12.73
C ASP A 28 -1.31 -16.66 13.72
N LYS A 29 -0.33 -17.47 13.28
CA LYS A 29 0.27 -18.53 14.11
C LYS A 29 1.32 -18.00 15.08
N GLY A 30 2.08 -17.01 14.67
CA GLY A 30 3.19 -16.45 15.44
C GLY A 30 2.70 -15.48 16.50
N GLY A 31 1.62 -14.74 16.23
CA GLY A 31 1.25 -13.58 17.02
C GLY A 31 2.37 -12.55 17.12
N VAL A 32 2.07 -11.38 17.68
CA VAL A 32 3.13 -10.57 18.28
C VAL A 32 3.20 -10.96 19.74
N ARG A 33 4.07 -11.92 20.08
CA ARG A 33 4.37 -12.22 21.49
C ARG A 33 5.27 -11.12 22.03
N ARG A 34 4.73 -10.19 22.80
CA ARG A 34 5.55 -9.16 23.45
C ARG A 34 6.37 -9.73 24.62
N ARG A 35 5.91 -10.82 25.23
CA ARG A 35 6.61 -11.61 26.25
C ARG A 35 6.33 -13.11 26.10
N GLU A 36 7.21 -13.94 26.64
CA GLU A 36 7.16 -15.41 26.54
C GLU A 36 5.85 -16.03 27.05
N ASN A 37 5.14 -15.33 27.94
CA ASN A 37 3.89 -15.78 28.59
C ASN A 37 2.64 -14.95 28.24
N GLU A 38 2.69 -14.08 27.23
CA GLU A 38 1.52 -13.30 26.80
C GLU A 38 0.78 -13.98 25.66
N LEU A 39 -0.56 -13.89 25.70
CA LEU A 39 -1.40 -14.33 24.60
C LEU A 39 -1.06 -13.50 23.35
N ALA A 40 -0.86 -14.19 22.23
CA ALA A 40 -0.65 -13.55 20.93
C ALA A 40 -1.78 -12.56 20.62
N GLU A 41 -1.46 -11.28 20.44
CA GLU A 41 -2.43 -10.32 19.90
C GLU A 41 -2.75 -10.71 18.46
N GLU A 42 -4.05 -10.80 18.14
CA GLU A 42 -4.52 -11.05 16.78
C GLU A 42 -4.09 -9.91 15.85
N VAL A 43 -3.62 -10.27 14.66
CA VAL A 43 -3.13 -9.32 13.66
C VAL A 43 -4.11 -9.25 12.49
N GLU A 44 -4.89 -8.18 12.43
CA GLU A 44 -5.74 -7.88 11.29
C GLU A 44 -4.89 -7.34 10.13
N CYS A 45 -4.90 -8.01 8.99
CA CYS A 45 -4.26 -7.54 7.76
C CYS A 45 -5.30 -6.82 6.88
N VAL A 46 -5.21 -5.48 6.82
CA VAL A 46 -6.10 -4.59 6.08
C VAL A 46 -5.51 -4.33 4.70
N TYR A 47 -6.10 -4.89 3.65
CA TYR A 47 -5.61 -4.73 2.27
C TYR A 47 -6.30 -3.55 1.60
N LEU A 48 -5.52 -2.62 1.04
CA LEU A 48 -6.03 -1.44 0.37
C LEU A 48 -5.72 -1.51 -1.13
N ASP A 49 -6.73 -1.22 -1.95
CA ASP A 49 -6.59 -1.03 -3.38
C ASP A 49 -5.99 0.34 -3.68
N ALA A 50 -5.01 0.39 -4.58
CA ALA A 50 -4.47 1.66 -5.04
C ALA A 50 -5.52 2.43 -5.87
N PRO A 51 -5.53 3.78 -5.81
CA PRO A 51 -6.63 4.57 -6.37
C PRO A 51 -6.63 4.59 -7.91
N LEU A 52 -5.47 4.41 -8.54
CA LEU A 52 -5.34 4.57 -10.00
C LEU A 52 -5.59 3.25 -10.72
N LEU A 53 -6.47 3.27 -11.72
CA LEU A 53 -6.67 2.15 -12.64
C LEU A 53 -5.59 2.16 -13.73
N VAL A 54 -4.96 1.01 -13.95
CA VAL A 54 -4.05 0.82 -15.08
C VAL A 54 -4.87 0.48 -16.31
N GLN A 55 -5.00 1.43 -17.24
CA GLN A 55 -5.62 1.17 -18.53
C GLN A 55 -4.68 0.33 -19.39
N THR A 56 -5.10 -0.88 -19.74
CA THR A 56 -4.46 -1.64 -20.82
C THR A 56 -5.07 -1.18 -22.14
N SER A 57 -4.36 -0.34 -22.90
CA SER A 57 -4.73 -0.01 -24.28
C SER A 57 -4.78 -1.32 -25.07
N GLY A 58 -5.98 -1.70 -25.53
CA GLY A 58 -6.22 -3.01 -26.14
C GLY A 58 -5.46 -3.20 -27.45
N VAL A 59 -4.53 -4.15 -27.46
CA VAL A 59 -4.27 -4.99 -28.63
C VAL A 59 -4.84 -6.37 -28.29
N GLN A 60 -6.12 -6.56 -28.63
CA GLN A 60 -6.71 -7.88 -28.74
C GLN A 60 -6.29 -8.42 -30.11
N THR A 61 -5.15 -9.10 -30.21
CA THR A 61 -4.97 -10.08 -31.29
C THR A 61 -5.84 -11.28 -30.91
N VAL A 62 -7.09 -11.25 -31.35
CA VAL A 62 -7.94 -12.44 -31.37
C VAL A 62 -7.33 -13.41 -32.38
N ASN A 63 -6.59 -14.40 -31.89
CA ASN A 63 -6.36 -15.61 -32.66
C ASN A 63 -7.63 -16.45 -32.54
N GLU A 64 -8.44 -16.49 -33.60
CA GLU A 64 -9.55 -17.42 -33.74
C GLU A 64 -9.00 -18.86 -33.69
N GLY A 65 -9.26 -19.58 -32.60
CA GLY A 65 -8.86 -20.99 -32.57
C GLY A 65 -9.05 -21.78 -31.28
N ASP A 66 -9.13 -21.17 -30.09
CA ASP A 66 -9.19 -21.96 -28.85
C ASP A 66 -10.27 -21.48 -27.87
N ALA A 67 -11.25 -22.37 -27.69
CA ALA A 67 -12.21 -22.54 -26.60
C ALA A 67 -13.04 -21.31 -26.13
N PRO A 68 -14.34 -21.51 -25.78
CA PRO A 68 -15.14 -20.42 -25.22
C PRO A 68 -14.54 -20.00 -23.87
N ALA A 69 -14.07 -18.74 -23.81
CA ALA A 69 -13.43 -18.13 -22.67
C ALA A 69 -14.33 -18.19 -21.43
N ALA A 70 -14.08 -19.18 -20.57
CA ALA A 70 -14.54 -19.16 -19.20
C ALA A 70 -13.77 -18.07 -18.43
N ASP A 71 -14.46 -17.00 -18.09
CA ASP A 71 -14.14 -16.06 -17.00
C ASP A 71 -12.81 -15.29 -17.08
N ALA A 72 -12.54 -14.65 -18.22
CA ALA A 72 -11.61 -13.51 -18.26
C ALA A 72 -12.24 -12.26 -17.58
N ARG A 73 -12.61 -12.37 -16.30
CA ARG A 73 -12.71 -11.19 -15.43
C ARG A 73 -11.33 -10.55 -15.43
N ARG A 74 -11.16 -9.53 -16.27
CA ARG A 74 -9.97 -8.68 -16.28
C ARG A 74 -9.73 -8.28 -14.83
N VAL A 75 -8.70 -8.84 -14.22
CA VAL A 75 -8.26 -8.46 -12.88
C VAL A 75 -8.03 -6.97 -12.96
N GLU A 76 -8.79 -6.19 -12.20
CA GLU A 76 -8.66 -4.75 -12.20
C GLU A 76 -7.25 -4.40 -11.69
N GLU A 77 -6.36 -4.03 -12.60
CA GLU A 77 -4.97 -3.69 -12.32
C GLU A 77 -4.89 -2.27 -11.81
N ARG A 78 -4.21 -2.06 -10.67
CA ARG A 78 -4.13 -0.76 -10.01
C ARG A 78 -2.70 -0.32 -9.74
N ALA A 79 -2.52 0.98 -9.53
CA ALA A 79 -1.23 1.62 -9.27
C ALA A 79 -1.33 2.75 -8.23
N TRP A 80 -0.24 2.96 -7.48
CA TRP A 80 -0.09 4.06 -6.52
C TRP A 80 0.46 5.33 -7.14
N TRP A 81 1.18 5.21 -8.26
CA TRP A 81 1.65 6.32 -9.08
C TRP A 81 1.94 5.78 -10.48
N PHE A 82 2.12 6.67 -11.44
CA PHE A 82 2.66 6.30 -12.75
C PHE A 82 4.07 6.83 -12.90
N ALA A 83 4.98 5.97 -13.32
CA ALA A 83 6.30 6.37 -13.79
C ALA A 83 6.23 6.58 -15.30
N HIS A 84 6.63 7.77 -15.76
CA HIS A 84 6.65 8.13 -17.17
C HIS A 84 8.05 8.60 -17.55
N GLY A 85 8.60 8.01 -18.60
CA GLY A 85 9.96 8.27 -19.06
C GLY A 85 10.61 6.98 -19.56
N GLU A 86 11.72 7.13 -20.27
CA GLU A 86 12.57 6.00 -20.65
C GLU A 86 13.54 5.68 -19.52
N ASP A 87 13.78 4.38 -19.27
CA ASP A 87 14.78 3.96 -18.30
C ASP A 87 16.17 4.49 -18.71
N GLY A 88 16.75 5.36 -17.88
CA GLY A 88 18.03 6.02 -18.16
C GLY A 88 17.93 7.29 -19.01
N GLY A 89 16.71 7.73 -19.36
CA GLY A 89 16.46 9.03 -19.98
C GLY A 89 16.59 10.20 -19.00
N SER A 90 16.82 11.41 -19.53
CA SER A 90 16.94 12.63 -18.73
C SER A 90 15.59 13.15 -18.19
N GLU A 91 14.48 12.65 -18.71
CA GLU A 91 13.12 13.06 -18.33
C GLU A 91 12.37 11.84 -17.76
N PHE A 92 12.51 11.63 -16.45
CA PHE A 92 11.76 10.63 -15.70
C PHE A 92 10.84 11.33 -14.70
N GLU A 93 9.53 11.11 -14.82
CA GLU A 93 8.48 11.78 -14.05
C GLU A 93 7.63 10.77 -13.28
N TYR A 94 7.35 11.08 -12.01
CA TYR A 94 6.41 10.33 -11.18
C TYR A 94 5.12 11.14 -11.03
N ARG A 95 4.01 10.64 -11.60
CA ARG A 95 2.70 11.31 -11.60
C ARG A 95 1.74 10.69 -10.58
N HIS A 96 0.75 11.48 -10.17
CA HIS A 96 -0.35 11.07 -9.27
C HIS A 96 0.03 10.73 -7.82
N TRP A 97 1.22 11.14 -7.37
CA TRP A 97 1.61 10.94 -5.97
C TRP A 97 0.67 11.65 -4.99
N ASP A 98 0.31 12.91 -5.25
CA ASP A 98 -0.54 13.69 -4.33
C ASP A 98 -1.93 13.08 -4.16
N GLU A 99 -2.50 12.52 -5.23
CA GLU A 99 -3.78 11.79 -5.20
C GLU A 99 -3.69 10.56 -4.30
N THR A 100 -2.63 9.77 -4.44
CA THR A 100 -2.38 8.60 -3.58
C THR A 100 -2.16 8.99 -2.14
N LEU A 101 -1.37 10.03 -1.87
CA LEU A 101 -1.10 10.48 -0.51
C LEU A 101 -2.39 10.97 0.17
N ALA A 102 -3.21 11.76 -0.52
CA ALA A 102 -4.50 12.21 -0.02
C ALA A 102 -5.46 11.03 0.22
N TYR A 103 -5.52 10.08 -0.72
CA TYR A 103 -6.35 8.88 -0.61
C TYR A 103 -5.98 8.03 0.61
N ILE A 104 -4.70 7.73 0.81
CA ILE A 104 -4.24 6.94 1.95
C ILE A 104 -4.41 7.72 3.26
N SER A 105 -4.15 9.02 3.27
CA SER A 105 -4.34 9.86 4.46
C SER A 105 -5.79 9.82 4.95
N LYS A 106 -6.74 9.96 4.01
CA LYS A 106 -8.17 9.80 4.29
C LYS A 106 -8.47 8.40 4.84
N PHE A 107 -8.01 7.35 4.16
CA PHE A 107 -8.21 5.98 4.61
C PHE A 107 -7.69 5.76 6.04
N CYS A 108 -6.47 6.24 6.35
CA CYS A 108 -5.87 6.14 7.67
C CYS A 108 -6.68 6.88 8.73
N SER A 109 -7.24 8.06 8.43
CA SER A 109 -8.09 8.79 9.38
C SER A 109 -9.42 8.09 9.65
N GLU A 110 -10.03 7.48 8.64
CA GLU A 110 -11.33 6.79 8.76
C GLU A 110 -11.19 5.41 9.39
N ASN A 111 -10.01 4.79 9.28
CA ASN A 111 -9.74 3.43 9.72
C ASN A 111 -8.71 3.38 10.86
N ALA A 112 -8.50 4.45 11.61
CA ALA A 112 -7.65 4.42 12.78
C ALA A 112 -8.24 3.51 13.89
N PRO A 113 -7.40 2.86 14.72
CA PRO A 113 -5.94 2.85 14.68
C PRO A 113 -5.37 1.81 13.70
N LEU A 114 -4.42 2.26 12.88
CA LEU A 114 -3.50 1.40 12.13
C LEU A 114 -2.15 1.41 12.84
N HIS A 115 -1.58 0.23 13.06
CA HIS A 115 -0.41 0.05 13.94
C HIS A 115 0.89 -0.17 13.16
N GLY A 116 0.78 -0.49 11.88
CA GLY A 116 1.92 -0.70 11.02
C GLY A 116 1.50 -0.77 9.56
N VAL A 117 2.49 -0.76 8.69
CA VAL A 117 2.32 -0.84 7.25
C VAL A 117 3.25 -1.90 6.68
N PHE A 118 2.74 -2.66 5.72
CA PHE A 118 3.47 -3.66 4.95
C PHE A 118 3.23 -3.38 3.46
N GLY A 119 4.30 -3.38 2.67
CA GLY A 119 4.19 -3.07 1.24
C GLY A 119 5.11 -3.92 0.38
N PHE A 120 4.75 -4.09 -0.89
CA PHE A 120 5.58 -4.77 -1.89
C PHE A 120 5.80 -3.90 -3.13
N SER A 121 7.04 -3.87 -3.65
CA SER A 121 7.42 -3.10 -4.85
C SER A 121 6.91 -1.66 -4.77
N GLN A 122 5.97 -1.24 -5.63
CA GLN A 122 5.34 0.07 -5.56
C GLN A 122 4.75 0.38 -4.17
N GLY A 123 3.98 -0.54 -3.59
CA GLY A 123 3.42 -0.39 -2.25
C GLY A 123 4.47 -0.35 -1.14
N ALA A 124 5.67 -0.93 -1.34
CA ALA A 124 6.77 -0.85 -0.37
C ALA A 124 7.34 0.57 -0.30
N THR A 125 7.51 1.23 -1.45
CA THR A 125 7.92 2.63 -1.48
C THR A 125 6.87 3.52 -0.83
N VAL A 126 5.57 3.31 -1.11
CA VAL A 126 4.50 4.04 -0.42
C VAL A 126 4.63 3.87 1.08
N ALA A 127 4.76 2.62 1.56
CA ALA A 127 4.93 2.32 2.98
C ALA A 127 6.11 3.08 3.61
N ALA A 128 7.27 3.10 2.95
CA ALA A 128 8.44 3.82 3.41
C ALA A 128 8.22 5.34 3.45
N LEU A 129 7.59 5.92 2.41
CA LEU A 129 7.28 7.34 2.35
C LEU A 129 6.29 7.76 3.44
N LEU A 130 5.25 6.96 3.70
CA LEU A 130 4.29 7.23 4.78
C LEU A 130 4.97 7.24 6.15
N LEU A 131 5.87 6.30 6.41
CA LEU A 131 6.64 6.26 7.65
C LEU A 131 7.56 7.48 7.81
N ALA A 132 8.25 7.88 6.74
CA ALA A 132 9.11 9.05 6.74
C ALA A 132 8.32 10.36 6.96
N LEU A 133 7.22 10.55 6.21
CA LEU A 133 6.34 11.72 6.36
C LEU A 133 5.71 11.77 7.75
N GLY A 134 5.27 10.62 8.27
CA GLY A 134 4.73 10.51 9.62
C GLY A 134 5.75 10.85 10.70
N ALA A 135 7.00 10.40 10.55
CA ALA A 135 8.10 10.77 11.46
C ALA A 135 8.36 12.28 11.45
N GLN A 136 8.47 12.89 10.26
CA GLN A 136 8.68 14.33 10.12
C GLN A 136 7.52 15.15 10.73
N ALA A 137 6.27 14.72 10.51
CA ALA A 137 5.10 15.39 11.10
C ALA A 137 5.11 15.34 12.63
N ARG A 138 5.51 14.20 13.21
CA ARG A 138 5.66 14.05 14.66
C ARG A 138 6.78 14.94 15.22
N GLU A 139 7.92 15.03 14.54
CA GLU A 139 9.02 15.92 14.93
C GLU A 139 8.62 17.39 14.90
N LYS A 140 7.89 17.82 13.86
CA LYS A 140 7.40 19.21 13.78
C LYS A 140 6.37 19.50 14.88
N ALA A 141 5.49 18.56 15.19
CA ALA A 141 4.52 18.71 16.26
C ALA A 141 5.17 18.81 17.64
N THR A 142 6.22 18.02 17.90
CA THR A 142 6.97 18.11 19.17
C THR A 142 7.80 19.39 19.27
N HIS A 143 8.48 19.82 18.21
CA HIS A 143 9.26 21.06 18.24
C HIS A 143 8.38 22.32 18.31
N GLY A 144 7.24 22.34 17.60
CA GLY A 144 6.28 23.44 17.69
C GLY A 144 5.61 23.54 19.06
N TYR A 145 5.47 22.42 19.77
CA TYR A 145 4.97 22.39 21.15
C TYR A 145 5.99 22.88 22.19
N VAL A 146 7.30 22.65 21.95
CA VAL A 146 8.35 23.15 22.83
C VAL A 146 8.54 24.66 22.64
N ALA A 147 8.57 25.13 21.40
CA ALA A 147 8.70 26.56 21.09
C ALA A 147 7.56 27.42 21.68
N SER A 148 6.33 26.90 21.75
CA SER A 148 5.20 27.63 22.35
C SER A 148 5.14 27.62 23.88
N ARG A 149 6.00 26.82 24.54
CA ARG A 149 6.12 26.78 26.00
C ARG A 149 7.19 27.72 26.54
N ASP A 150 8.20 28.06 25.74
CA ASP A 150 9.27 28.97 26.14
C ASP A 150 8.87 30.46 25.99
N ASP A 151 7.73 30.73 25.34
CA ASP A 151 7.14 32.07 25.14
C ASP A 151 5.96 32.39 26.11
N ALA A 152 5.72 31.57 27.14
CA ALA A 152 4.65 31.73 28.14
C ALA A 152 5.19 31.84 29.57
#